data_AF-A0A3N4R8E0-F1
#
_entry.id   AF-A0A3N4R8E0-F1
#
_cell.length_a   1.000
_cell.length_b   1.000
_cell.length_c   1.000
_cell.angle_alpha   90.00
_cell.angle_beta   90.00
_cell.angle_gamma   90.00
#
_symmetry.space_group_name_H-M   'P 1'
#
loop_
_entity.id
_entity.type
_entity.pdbx_description
1 polymer ?
#
loop_
_entity_poly.entity_id
_entity_poly.type
_entity_poly.pdbx_seq_one_letter_code
_entity_poly.pdbx_strand_id
1 'polypeptide(L)'
;MGEPAADQQPPSPSSPSSSSPVDGPVCEVSADPERSLRGLQPGGPGERAACVLCGEPTEYPADAPGSPLCPVCTWQQAQRAACSG
;
A
#
# COMPACT_ATOMS: atom_id res chain seq x y z
N MET A 1 58.98 13.51 -18.68
CA MET A 1 58.16 14.14 -19.74
C MET A 1 57.42 13.03 -20.46
N GLY A 2 56.22 12.70 -20.02
CA GLY A 2 55.42 11.56 -20.51
C GLY A 2 54.35 11.21 -19.47
N GLU A 3 53.17 11.83 -19.61
CA GLU A 3 51.97 11.65 -18.79
C GLU A 3 51.51 10.18 -18.71
N PRO A 4 50.99 9.71 -17.56
CA PRO A 4 50.12 8.53 -17.55
C PRO A 4 48.70 8.90 -17.98
N ALA A 5 48.16 8.07 -18.88
CA ALA A 5 46.86 8.21 -19.53
C ALA A 5 45.71 8.55 -18.56
N ALA A 6 45.07 9.68 -18.81
CA ALA A 6 43.76 10.00 -18.29
C ALA A 6 42.68 9.17 -19.03
N ASP A 7 41.82 8.54 -18.22
CA ASP A 7 40.37 8.41 -18.35
C ASP A 7 39.77 8.39 -19.76
N GLN A 8 39.17 7.26 -20.16
CA GLN A 8 38.00 7.29 -21.06
C GLN A 8 36.98 6.23 -20.64
N GLN A 9 36.13 6.61 -19.68
CA GLN A 9 34.84 5.96 -19.45
C GLN A 9 33.97 6.04 -20.74
N PRO A 10 33.37 4.94 -21.24
CA PRO A 10 32.48 5.02 -22.40
C PRO A 10 31.20 5.82 -22.10
N PRO A 11 30.63 6.54 -23.08
CA PRO A 11 29.42 7.33 -22.86
C PRO A 11 28.20 6.41 -22.68
N SER A 12 27.46 6.62 -21.58
CA SER A 12 26.14 6.04 -21.36
C SER A 12 25.15 6.49 -22.44
N PRO A 13 24.21 5.64 -22.89
CA PRO A 13 23.22 6.03 -23.89
C PRO A 13 22.21 7.03 -23.31
N SER A 14 22.23 8.24 -23.84
CA SER A 14 21.23 9.29 -23.58
C SER A 14 19.87 8.87 -24.13
N SER A 15 18.89 8.66 -23.27
CA SER A 15 17.47 8.57 -23.66
C SER A 15 16.76 9.87 -23.27
N PRO A 16 16.40 10.77 -24.21
CA PRO A 16 15.47 11.84 -23.94
C PRO A 16 14.11 11.52 -24.55
N SER A 17 13.24 10.85 -23.78
CA SER A 17 11.80 11.02 -23.96
C SER A 17 11.33 11.99 -22.88
N SER A 18 11.18 13.26 -23.27
CA SER A 18 10.48 14.27 -22.48
C SER A 18 9.00 13.89 -22.41
N SER A 19 8.63 13.21 -21.34
CA SER A 19 7.26 13.26 -20.82
C SER A 19 7.26 14.34 -19.75
N SER A 20 6.44 15.38 -19.92
CA SER A 20 6.27 16.44 -18.93
C SER A 20 6.13 15.85 -17.53
N PRO A 21 6.75 16.42 -16.49
CA PRO A 21 6.48 15.97 -15.14
C PRO A 21 5.01 16.29 -14.86
N VAL A 22 4.18 15.25 -14.78
CA VAL A 22 2.92 15.31 -14.05
C VAL A 22 3.29 15.43 -12.57
N ASP A 23 3.83 16.58 -12.19
CA ASP A 23 4.13 16.97 -10.81
C ASP A 23 2.83 17.42 -10.13
N GLY A 24 1.82 16.55 -10.24
CA GLY A 24 0.69 16.56 -9.34
C GLY A 24 1.04 15.58 -8.22
N PRO A 25 0.75 15.91 -6.96
CA PRO A 25 1.05 15.00 -5.87
C PRO A 25 0.26 13.70 -6.08
N VAL A 26 0.98 12.60 -6.32
CA VAL A 26 0.38 11.26 -6.34
C VAL A 26 0.12 10.89 -4.89
N CYS A 27 -1.17 10.85 -4.54
CA CYS A 27 -1.69 10.75 -3.17
C CYS A 27 -1.09 11.84 -2.25
N GLU A 28 -1.58 13.08 -2.36
CA GLU A 28 -1.21 14.16 -1.45
C GLU A 28 -1.63 13.84 0.00
N VAL A 29 -0.64 13.71 0.89
CA VAL A 29 -0.88 13.61 2.33
C VAL A 29 -1.03 15.02 2.90
N SER A 30 -2.04 15.24 3.75
CA SER A 30 -2.23 16.55 4.39
C SER A 30 -1.05 16.90 5.30
N ALA A 31 -0.52 18.12 5.17
CA ALA A 31 0.47 18.66 6.10
C ALA A 31 -0.09 18.87 7.53
N ASP A 32 -1.42 18.83 7.67
CA ASP A 32 -2.10 18.85 8.96
C ASP A 32 -2.12 17.43 9.58
N PRO A 33 -1.49 17.24 10.76
CA PRO A 33 -1.41 15.93 11.40
C PRO A 33 -2.78 15.44 11.89
N GLU A 34 -3.67 16.33 12.33
CA GLU A 34 -4.99 15.94 12.84
C GLU A 34 -5.89 15.39 11.72
N ARG A 35 -5.82 16.01 10.55
CA ARG A 35 -6.50 15.53 9.34
C ARG A 35 -5.97 14.16 8.89
N SER A 36 -4.67 13.91 9.08
CA SER A 36 -4.05 12.62 8.78
C SER A 36 -4.49 11.51 9.75
N LEU A 37 -4.72 11.85 11.03
CA LEU A 37 -5.08 10.87 12.06
C LEU A 37 -6.55 10.44 12.03
N ARG A 38 -7.47 11.25 11.46
CA ARG A 38 -8.91 10.94 11.44
C ARG A 38 -9.28 9.58 10.81
N GLY A 39 -8.45 9.07 9.90
CA GLY A 39 -8.66 7.77 9.25
C GLY A 39 -7.95 6.59 9.93
N LEU A 40 -7.08 6.84 10.92
CA LEU A 40 -6.23 5.79 11.51
C LEU A 40 -6.92 4.98 12.61
N GLN A 41 -8.10 5.40 13.10
CA GLN A 41 -8.79 4.70 14.18
C GLN A 41 -9.45 3.42 13.62
N PRO A 42 -8.90 2.22 13.86
CA PRO A 42 -9.41 1.01 13.23
C PRO A 42 -10.70 0.56 13.90
N GLY A 43 -11.79 0.56 13.14
CA GLY A 43 -13.09 -0.01 13.53
C GLY A 43 -13.87 0.73 14.63
N GLY A 44 -13.52 1.99 14.92
CA GLY A 44 -14.32 2.90 15.76
C GLY A 44 -14.60 2.42 17.19
N PRO A 45 -15.38 3.20 17.97
CA PRO A 45 -15.91 2.75 19.24
C PRO A 45 -17.07 1.78 19.00
N GLY A 46 -17.05 0.60 19.63
CA GLY A 46 -18.12 -0.39 19.53
C GLY A 46 -17.63 -1.83 19.63
N GLU A 47 -18.59 -2.75 19.59
CA GLU A 47 -18.31 -4.18 19.54
C GLU A 47 -17.84 -4.58 18.13
N ARG A 48 -17.03 -5.64 18.07
CA ARG A 48 -16.41 -6.10 16.82
C ARG A 48 -17.24 -7.20 16.19
N ALA A 49 -17.38 -7.17 14.88
CA ALA A 49 -18.02 -8.28 14.18
C ALA A 49 -17.20 -9.56 14.39
N ALA A 50 -17.89 -10.68 14.55
CA ALA A 50 -17.26 -12.00 14.62
C ALA A 50 -17.02 -12.55 13.21
N CYS A 51 -15.86 -13.19 13.01
CA CYS A 51 -15.51 -13.85 11.76
C CYS A 51 -16.48 -15.00 11.48
N VAL A 52 -17.07 -15.04 10.28
CA VAL A 52 -18.04 -16.09 9.93
C VAL A 52 -17.44 -17.49 9.77
N LEU A 53 -16.10 -17.60 9.73
CA LEU A 53 -15.40 -18.88 9.57
C LEU A 53 -14.88 -19.46 10.89
N CYS A 54 -14.34 -18.60 11.78
CA CYS A 54 -13.70 -19.05 13.03
C CYS A 54 -14.29 -18.42 14.30
N GLY A 55 -15.18 -17.43 14.18
CA GLY A 55 -15.79 -16.73 15.32
C GLY A 55 -14.91 -15.69 16.01
N GLU A 56 -13.64 -15.54 15.61
CA GLU A 56 -12.74 -14.52 16.19
C GLU A 56 -13.16 -13.08 15.85
N PRO A 57 -12.85 -12.11 16.71
CA PRO A 57 -13.16 -10.70 16.45
C PRO A 57 -12.42 -10.18 15.21
N THR A 58 -13.11 -9.39 14.40
CA THR A 58 -12.57 -8.81 13.16
C THR A 58 -12.10 -7.36 13.34
N GLU A 59 -11.59 -6.77 12.25
CA GLU A 59 -11.23 -5.35 12.24
C GLU A 59 -12.44 -4.40 12.15
N TYR A 60 -13.61 -4.95 11.84
CA TYR A 60 -14.83 -4.22 11.52
C TYR A 60 -15.78 -4.11 12.72
N PRO A 61 -16.60 -3.05 12.79
CA PRO A 61 -17.68 -2.94 13.77
C PRO A 61 -18.73 -4.03 13.53
N ALA A 62 -19.49 -4.41 14.57
CA ALA A 62 -20.51 -5.46 14.45
C ALA A 62 -21.62 -5.15 13.44
N ASP A 63 -21.95 -3.87 13.25
CA ASP A 63 -22.93 -3.42 12.24
C ASP A 63 -22.35 -3.37 10.81
N ALA A 64 -21.11 -3.83 10.59
CA ALA A 64 -20.52 -3.85 9.26
C ALA A 64 -21.32 -4.79 8.32
N PRO A 65 -21.76 -4.30 7.16
CA PRO A 65 -22.52 -5.11 6.22
C PRO A 65 -21.66 -6.21 5.59
N GLY A 66 -22.30 -7.32 5.19
CA GLY A 66 -21.66 -8.41 4.44
C GLY A 66 -21.24 -9.58 5.32
N SER A 67 -20.20 -10.30 4.89
CA SER A 67 -19.65 -11.47 5.59
C SER A 67 -18.27 -11.15 6.14
N PRO A 68 -18.17 -10.66 7.39
CA PRO A 68 -16.90 -10.23 7.96
C PRO A 68 -15.96 -11.41 8.18
N LEU A 69 -14.69 -11.20 7.81
CA LEU A 69 -13.59 -12.14 8.01
C LEU A 69 -12.52 -11.49 8.89
N CYS A 70 -11.92 -12.28 9.78
CA CYS A 70 -10.73 -11.83 10.50
C CYS A 70 -9.54 -11.72 9.53
N PRO A 71 -8.51 -10.90 9.84
CA PRO A 71 -7.37 -10.67 8.95
C PRO A 71 -6.71 -11.97 8.44
N VAL A 72 -6.62 -12.98 9.30
CA VAL A 72 -6.06 -14.30 8.97
C VAL A 72 -6.91 -15.04 7.94
N CYS A 73 -8.22 -15.07 8.13
CA CYS A 73 -9.14 -15.71 7.19
C CYS A 73 -9.17 -14.95 5.86
N THR A 74 -9.17 -13.62 5.87
CA THR A 74 -9.13 -12.81 4.64
C THR A 74 -7.93 -13.16 3.77
N TRP A 75 -6.73 -13.26 4.37
CA TRP A 75 -5.52 -13.63 3.64
C TRP A 75 -5.58 -15.05 3.06
N GLN A 76 -6.09 -16.02 3.83
CA GLN A 76 -6.24 -17.39 3.34
C GLN A 76 -7.21 -17.49 2.16
N GLN A 77 -8.33 -16.75 2.20
CA GLN A 77 -9.30 -16.73 1.11
C GLN A 77 -8.71 -16.09 -0.15
N ALA A 78 -7.94 -14.99 0.00
CA ALA A 78 -7.23 -14.36 -1.11
C ALA A 78 -6.21 -15.31 -1.76
N GLN A 79 -5.44 -16.04 -0.94
CA GLN A 79 -4.51 -17.05 -1.44
C GLN A 79 -5.21 -18.18 -2.18
N ARG A 80 -6.32 -18.68 -1.63
CA ARG A 80 -7.11 -19.70 -2.31
C ARG A 80 -7.57 -19.19 -3.67
N ALA A 81 -8.16 -18.01 -3.73
CA ALA A 81 -8.64 -17.42 -4.99
C ALA A 81 -7.50 -17.21 -6.02
N ALA A 82 -6.30 -16.86 -5.55
CA ALA A 82 -5.13 -16.68 -6.42
C ALA A 82 -4.58 -18.01 -6.97
N CYS A 83 -4.69 -19.10 -6.21
CA CYS A 83 -4.05 -20.39 -6.50
C CYS A 83 -5.02 -21.52 -6.86
N SER A 84 -6.32 -21.26 -6.97
CA SER A 84 -7.36 -22.26 -7.30
C SER A 84 -7.68 -22.35 -8.79
N GLY A 85 -6.72 -22.00 -9.65
CA GLY A 85 -6.84 -22.12 -11.11
C GLY A 85 -6.85 -23.56 -11.59
#